data_AF-A0A812NJ49-F1
#
_entry.id   AF-A0A812NJ49-F1
#
_cell.length_a   1.000
_cell.length_b   1.000
_cell.length_c   1.000
_cell.angle_alpha   90.00
_cell.angle_beta   90.00
_cell.angle_gamma   90.00
#
_symmetry.space_group_name_H-M   'P 1'
#
loop_
_entity.id
_entity.type
_entity.pdbx_description
1 polymer ?
#
loop_
_entity_poly.entity_id
_entity_poly.type
_entity_poly.pdbx_seq_one_letter_code
_entity_poly.pdbx_strand_id
1 'polypeptide(L)'
;MRNKKIESVDTQASQDDYTILSIAYHNVGLEREHMQQWDQATIAFRTGYEVAKRFLGESHALTVTLLNNSNAVLKKSKDLQEQPGCTGPKARSFQAPPESPSTEEKPALEGSLGSVTLPPLVPKDKAPSKRGTVDAADFLKNEEMLWANFAAKTLHSAGPAIEDDLPKEAEEEDLLDNDDSMARHPLNKAALVSMQDLGLILPTAYDQGLFRFQENRGMNTNHNVLAQAMNDHPKALMDIIDAEVDCEPSMSAPNDFRPNRAMKRSTRTAKVVRRTGVFNSTTFRDKVMKDRLRLEQGGKTATPQEQNAAASIIQITWRNWHKYLQENSEWITVTWICDVAAEREWIP
;
A
#
# COMPACT_ATOMS: atom_id res chain seq x y z
N MET A 1 28.17 0.60 42.95
CA MET A 1 28.07 -0.15 41.67
C MET A 1 27.53 -1.54 41.96
N ARG A 2 26.21 -1.74 41.89
CA ARG A 2 25.59 -3.07 42.07
C ARG A 2 25.28 -3.61 40.69
N ASN A 3 26.05 -4.60 40.25
CA ASN A 3 25.77 -5.36 39.04
C ASN A 3 24.50 -6.18 39.30
N LYS A 4 23.37 -5.73 38.76
CA LYS A 4 22.14 -6.53 38.69
C LYS A 4 22.44 -7.72 37.78
N LYS A 5 22.68 -8.87 38.41
CA LYS A 5 22.73 -10.18 37.76
C LYS A 5 21.35 -10.37 37.12
N ILE A 6 21.30 -10.35 35.79
CA ILE A 6 20.09 -10.69 35.02
C ILE A 6 19.87 -12.18 35.29
N GLU A 7 18.95 -12.48 36.20
CA GLU A 7 18.48 -13.84 36.39
C GLU A 7 17.81 -14.27 35.08
N SER A 8 18.33 -15.34 34.50
CA SER A 8 17.78 -16.02 33.34
C SER A 8 16.38 -16.48 33.67
N VAL A 9 15.39 -15.68 33.29
CA VAL A 9 14.01 -16.12 33.25
C VAL A 9 13.93 -17.13 32.11
N ASP A 10 14.12 -18.41 32.44
CA ASP A 10 13.73 -19.54 31.59
C ASP A 10 12.20 -19.56 31.50
N THR A 11 11.63 -18.52 30.89
CA THR A 11 10.23 -18.53 30.47
C THR A 11 10.14 -19.58 29.39
N GLN A 12 9.73 -20.79 29.75
CA GLN A 12 9.41 -21.82 28.77
C GLN A 12 8.38 -21.22 27.81
N ALA A 13 8.80 -20.96 26.58
CA ALA A 13 7.94 -20.40 25.55
C ALA A 13 6.69 -21.28 25.40
N SER A 14 5.52 -20.65 25.36
CA SER A 14 4.25 -21.35 25.23
C SER A 14 4.17 -22.05 23.88
N GLN A 15 3.36 -23.10 23.78
CA GLN A 15 3.03 -23.73 22.50
C GLN A 15 2.46 -22.71 21.49
N ASP A 16 1.76 -21.69 21.99
CA ASP A 16 1.23 -20.59 21.18
C ASP A 16 2.37 -19.74 20.57
N ASP A 17 3.47 -19.51 21.30
CA ASP A 17 4.62 -18.75 20.80
C ASP A 17 5.27 -19.47 19.62
N TYR A 18 5.41 -20.80 19.71
CA TYR A 18 5.91 -21.62 18.60
C TYR A 18 4.96 -21.68 17.42
N THR A 19 3.65 -21.59 17.67
CA THR A 19 2.63 -21.50 16.62
C THR A 19 2.78 -20.19 15.85
N ILE A 20 2.88 -19.07 16.57
CA ILE A 20 3.09 -17.74 15.99
C ILE A 20 4.41 -17.69 15.22
N LEU A 21 5.49 -18.24 15.78
CA LEU A 21 6.79 -18.32 15.11
C LEU A 21 6.73 -19.12 13.80
N SER A 22 6.00 -20.25 13.80
CA SER A 22 5.80 -21.07 12.61
C SER A 22 5.01 -20.35 11.52
N ILE A 23 3.99 -19.57 11.90
CA ILE A 23 3.21 -18.72 10.99
C ILE A 23 4.09 -17.60 10.41
N ALA A 24 4.96 -16.99 11.22
CA ALA A 24 5.89 -15.97 10.75
C ALA A 24 6.84 -16.53 9.67
N TYR A 25 7.42 -17.71 9.89
CA TYR A 25 8.24 -18.38 8.86
C TYR A 25 7.45 -18.71 7.60
N HIS A 26 6.18 -19.12 7.73
CA HIS A 26 5.30 -19.36 6.59
C HIS A 26 5.13 -18.10 5.73
N ASN A 27 4.82 -16.96 6.36
CA ASN A 27 4.63 -15.69 5.66
C ASN A 27 5.91 -15.20 4.98
N VAL A 28 7.06 -15.29 5.66
CA VAL A 28 8.36 -14.98 5.05
C VAL A 28 8.63 -15.88 3.84
N GLY A 29 8.31 -17.17 3.93
CA GLY A 29 8.43 -18.10 2.81
C GLY A 29 7.57 -17.70 1.61
N LEU A 30 6.31 -17.30 1.84
CA LEU A 30 5.40 -16.86 0.77
C LEU A 30 5.87 -15.56 0.08
N GLU A 31 6.35 -14.58 0.84
CA GLU A 31 6.87 -13.34 0.25
C GLU A 31 8.13 -13.59 -0.60
N ARG A 32 9.03 -14.47 -0.12
CA ARG A 32 10.21 -14.88 -0.90
C ARG A 32 9.81 -15.66 -2.16
N GLU A 33 8.77 -16.48 -2.08
CA GLU A 33 8.20 -17.18 -3.24
C GLU A 33 7.65 -16.18 -4.27
N HIS A 34 6.93 -15.16 -3.82
CA HIS A 34 6.40 -14.09 -4.67
C HIS A 34 7.51 -13.28 -5.36
N MET A 35 8.64 -13.06 -4.68
CA MET A 35 9.85 -12.44 -5.25
C MET A 35 10.70 -13.39 -6.12
N GLN A 36 10.26 -14.64 -6.32
CA GLN A 36 10.97 -15.67 -7.09
C GLN A 36 12.36 -16.03 -6.52
N GLN A 37 12.57 -15.83 -5.21
CA GLN A 37 13.79 -16.20 -4.49
C GLN A 37 13.66 -17.61 -3.91
N TRP A 38 13.62 -18.62 -4.78
CA TRP A 38 13.24 -20.00 -4.42
C TRP A 38 14.15 -20.64 -3.36
N ASP A 39 15.45 -20.37 -3.40
CA ASP A 39 16.39 -20.92 -2.42
C ASP A 39 16.11 -20.38 -1.01
N GLN A 40 15.89 -19.07 -0.89
CA GLN A 40 15.58 -18.42 0.39
C GLN A 40 14.19 -18.83 0.91
N ALA A 41 13.20 -18.94 0.02
CA ALA A 41 11.87 -19.44 0.37
C ALA A 41 11.93 -20.87 0.92
N THR A 42 12.74 -21.75 0.31
CA THR A 42 12.92 -23.13 0.77
C THR A 42 13.51 -23.17 2.18
N ILE A 43 14.52 -22.33 2.46
CA ILE A 43 15.12 -22.25 3.80
C ILE A 43 14.08 -21.82 4.83
N ALA A 44 13.32 -20.76 4.56
CA ALA A 44 12.28 -20.26 5.48
C ALA A 44 11.19 -21.31 5.76
N PHE A 45 10.72 -22.02 4.73
CA PHE A 45 9.72 -23.08 4.94
C PHE A 45 10.29 -24.28 5.70
N ARG A 46 11.55 -24.67 5.47
CA ARG A 46 12.21 -25.76 6.21
C ARG A 46 12.43 -25.40 7.67
N THR A 47 12.89 -24.19 7.98
CA THR A 47 13.07 -23.74 9.37
C THR A 47 11.74 -23.69 10.10
N GLY A 48 10.70 -23.16 9.46
CA GLY A 48 9.33 -23.18 10.01
C GLY A 48 8.83 -24.60 10.25
N TYR A 49 9.06 -25.51 9.30
CA TYR A 49 8.67 -26.92 9.43
C TYR A 49 9.37 -27.62 10.60
N GLU A 50 10.67 -27.42 10.78
CA GLU A 50 11.42 -28.03 11.88
C GLU A 50 10.96 -27.54 13.25
N VAL A 51 10.67 -26.25 13.38
CA VAL A 51 10.08 -25.68 14.60
C VAL A 51 8.70 -26.28 14.85
N ALA A 52 7.82 -26.24 13.85
CA ALA A 52 6.47 -26.77 13.98
C ALA A 52 6.47 -28.28 14.30
N LYS A 53 7.34 -29.06 13.64
CA LYS A 53 7.48 -30.50 13.88
C LYS A 53 7.90 -30.81 15.32
N ARG A 54 8.84 -30.06 15.88
CA ARG A 54 9.36 -30.29 17.24
C ARG A 54 8.34 -29.94 18.33
N PHE A 55 7.58 -28.87 18.15
CA PHE A 55 6.72 -28.32 19.21
C PHE A 55 5.22 -28.61 19.03
N LEU A 56 4.74 -28.72 17.79
CA LEU A 56 3.32 -29.00 17.47
C LEU A 56 3.08 -30.46 17.06
N GLY A 57 4.14 -31.16 16.62
CA GLY A 57 4.08 -32.54 16.12
C GLY A 57 3.91 -32.63 14.60
N GLU A 58 4.12 -33.84 14.08
CA GLU A 58 4.12 -34.13 12.63
C GLU A 58 2.71 -34.10 12.00
N SER A 59 1.68 -34.42 12.78
CA SER A 59 0.28 -34.47 12.32
C SER A 59 -0.43 -33.12 12.34
N HIS A 60 0.21 -32.07 12.87
CA HIS A 60 -0.40 -30.75 12.97
C HIS A 60 -0.58 -30.10 11.59
N ALA A 61 -1.73 -29.45 11.35
CA ALA A 61 -2.08 -28.88 10.05
C ALA A 61 -1.04 -27.86 9.52
N LEU A 62 -0.45 -27.05 10.41
CA LEU A 62 0.63 -26.12 10.04
C LEU A 62 1.90 -26.84 9.60
N THR A 63 2.29 -27.91 10.30
CA THR A 63 3.48 -28.72 9.97
C THR A 63 3.33 -29.34 8.57
N VAL A 64 2.15 -29.89 8.26
CA VAL A 64 1.85 -30.45 6.94
C VAL A 64 1.87 -29.39 5.85
N THR A 65 1.28 -28.22 6.10
CA THR A 65 1.26 -27.10 5.14
C THR A 65 2.69 -26.59 4.82
N LEU A 66 3.52 -26.39 5.84
CA LEU A 66 4.91 -25.96 5.68
C LEU A 66 5.74 -26.97 4.87
N LEU A 67 5.54 -28.27 5.12
CA LEU A 67 6.21 -29.34 4.37
C LEU A 67 5.82 -29.35 2.89
N ASN A 68 4.51 -29.25 2.60
CA ASN A 68 4.00 -29.22 1.24
C ASN A 68 4.54 -28.03 0.45
N ASN A 69 4.54 -26.84 1.08
CA ASN A 69 5.07 -25.62 0.46
C ASN A 69 6.58 -25.71 0.22
N SER A 70 7.36 -26.22 1.19
CA SER A 70 8.79 -26.50 1.02
C SER A 70 9.05 -27.39 -0.21
N ASN A 71 8.30 -28.49 -0.37
CA ASN A 71 8.45 -29.39 -1.49
C ASN A 71 8.04 -28.76 -2.83
N ALA A 72 6.98 -27.94 -2.82
CA ALA A 72 6.53 -27.21 -4.01
C ALA A 72 7.58 -26.21 -4.50
N VAL A 73 8.17 -25.43 -3.59
CA VAL A 73 9.25 -24.48 -3.90
C VAL A 73 10.49 -25.19 -4.42
N LEU A 74 10.88 -26.31 -3.81
CA LEU A 74 12.03 -27.11 -4.26
C LEU A 74 11.83 -27.68 -5.67
N LYS A 75 10.59 -28.01 -6.04
CA LYS A 75 10.29 -28.44 -7.41
C LYS A 75 10.44 -27.27 -8.39
N LYS A 76 9.89 -26.10 -8.04
CA LYS A 76 10.00 -24.89 -8.88
C LYS A 76 11.45 -24.45 -9.09
N SER A 77 12.31 -24.54 -8.07
CA SER A 77 13.73 -24.16 -8.22
C SER A 77 14.48 -25.10 -9.17
N LYS A 78 14.22 -26.41 -9.11
CA LYS A 78 14.79 -27.40 -10.04
C LYS A 78 14.30 -27.18 -11.47
N ASP A 79 12.99 -26.98 -11.65
CA ASP A 79 12.40 -26.75 -12.97
C ASP A 79 13.01 -25.51 -13.66
N LEU A 80 13.36 -24.47 -12.88
CA LEU A 80 14.06 -23.28 -13.39
C LEU A 80 15.53 -23.52 -13.69
N GLN A 81 16.20 -24.38 -12.92
CA GLN A 81 17.61 -24.72 -13.14
C GLN A 81 17.78 -25.62 -14.37
N GLU A 82 16.81 -26.49 -14.64
CA GLU A 82 16.83 -27.43 -15.76
C GLU A 82 16.42 -26.80 -17.10
N GLN A 83 15.96 -25.55 -17.16
CA GLN A 83 15.74 -24.89 -18.45
C GLN A 83 17.07 -24.51 -19.12
N PRO A 84 17.57 -25.28 -20.12
CA PRO A 84 18.94 -25.15 -20.63
C PRO A 84 19.10 -23.99 -21.65
N GLY A 85 18.16 -23.05 -21.71
CA GLY A 85 18.02 -22.12 -22.83
C GLY A 85 18.04 -20.63 -22.49
N CYS A 86 18.07 -20.26 -21.21
CA CYS A 86 18.02 -18.86 -20.79
C CYS A 86 19.27 -18.46 -20.00
N THR A 87 20.42 -18.44 -20.68
CA THR A 87 21.55 -17.63 -20.24
C THR A 87 21.13 -16.16 -20.30
N GLY A 88 20.52 -15.67 -19.22
CA GLY A 88 20.28 -14.25 -19.05
C GLY A 88 21.58 -13.46 -19.26
N PRO A 89 21.52 -12.27 -19.85
CA PRO A 89 22.71 -11.49 -20.16
C PRO A 89 23.48 -11.23 -18.87
N LYS A 90 24.76 -11.67 -18.86
CA LYS A 90 25.75 -11.24 -17.88
C LYS A 90 25.56 -9.75 -17.63
N ALA A 91 25.43 -9.38 -16.36
CA ALA A 91 25.44 -8.01 -15.88
C ALA A 91 26.43 -7.20 -16.73
N ARG A 92 25.88 -6.33 -17.58
CA ARG A 92 26.66 -5.43 -18.41
C ARG A 92 27.32 -4.49 -17.42
N SER A 93 28.62 -4.66 -17.21
CA SER A 93 29.44 -3.66 -16.55
C SER A 93 29.13 -2.32 -17.21
N PHE A 94 28.53 -1.40 -16.47
CA PHE A 94 28.40 -0.02 -16.89
C PHE A 94 29.83 0.51 -17.05
N GLN A 95 30.33 0.53 -18.28
CA GLN A 95 31.42 1.42 -18.63
C GLN A 95 30.85 2.84 -18.57
N ALA A 96 31.41 3.63 -17.66
CA ALA A 96 31.12 5.04 -17.51
C ALA A 96 31.25 5.77 -18.87
N PRO A 97 30.38 6.74 -19.18
CA PRO A 97 30.56 7.60 -20.33
C PRO A 97 31.83 8.45 -20.18
N PRO A 98 32.66 8.60 -21.22
CA PRO A 98 33.80 9.51 -21.18
C PRO A 98 33.32 10.97 -21.11
N GLU A 99 33.95 11.71 -20.21
CA GLU A 99 33.74 13.13 -19.93
C GLU A 99 33.88 13.98 -21.20
N SER A 100 32.93 14.89 -21.39
CA SER A 100 32.96 15.95 -22.40
C SER A 100 33.72 17.18 -21.91
N PRO A 101 34.67 17.74 -22.67
CA PRO A 101 35.21 19.06 -22.39
C PRO A 101 34.34 20.17 -23.00
N SER A 102 34.15 21.22 -22.21
CA SER A 102 33.57 22.52 -22.51
C SER A 102 34.32 23.28 -23.61
N THR A 103 33.62 23.95 -24.53
CA THR A 103 34.04 25.26 -25.08
C THR A 103 32.85 26.05 -25.62
N GLU A 104 32.90 27.36 -25.36
CA GLU A 104 32.01 28.44 -25.78
C GLU A 104 31.94 28.66 -27.30
N GLU A 105 30.83 29.23 -27.79
CA GLU A 105 30.77 30.48 -28.58
C GLU A 105 29.52 30.57 -29.49
N LYS A 106 28.86 31.73 -29.40
CA LYS A 106 27.93 32.34 -30.38
C LYS A 106 28.78 32.94 -31.52
N PRO A 107 28.30 33.16 -32.77
CA PRO A 107 27.17 34.07 -33.03
C PRO A 107 26.29 33.85 -34.29
N ALA A 108 25.20 34.62 -34.30
CA ALA A 108 24.38 35.19 -35.39
C ALA A 108 24.32 34.52 -36.79
N LEU A 109 23.09 34.26 -37.25
CA LEU A 109 22.75 34.44 -38.65
C LEU A 109 21.27 34.87 -38.83
N GLU A 110 21.11 35.94 -39.60
CA GLU A 110 19.87 36.57 -40.03
C GLU A 110 19.18 35.81 -41.17
N GLY A 111 17.89 36.11 -41.35
CA GLY A 111 17.09 35.80 -42.54
C GLY A 111 15.89 34.92 -42.20
N SER A 112 14.71 35.08 -42.78
CA SER A 112 14.19 36.00 -43.78
C SER A 112 12.70 35.64 -43.90
N LEU A 113 11.83 36.65 -43.88
CA LEU A 113 10.52 36.77 -44.53
C LEU A 113 9.51 35.60 -44.48
N GLY A 114 8.35 35.88 -43.89
CA GLY A 114 7.13 35.07 -44.04
C GLY A 114 5.90 35.80 -43.51
N SER A 115 5.52 36.90 -44.18
CA SER A 115 4.27 37.63 -43.96
C SER A 115 3.07 36.78 -44.42
N VAL A 116 2.17 36.42 -43.49
CA VAL A 116 0.84 35.93 -43.81
C VAL A 116 -0.18 36.77 -43.05
N THR A 117 -0.86 37.63 -43.79
CA THR A 117 -1.95 38.48 -43.36
C THR A 117 -3.20 37.63 -43.09
N LEU A 118 -3.72 37.67 -41.86
CA LEU A 118 -5.01 37.10 -41.48
C LEU A 118 -6.09 38.22 -41.39
N PRO A 119 -7.33 37.97 -41.82
CA PRO A 119 -8.41 38.96 -41.82
C PRO A 119 -9.07 39.17 -40.44
N PRO A 120 -9.80 40.28 -40.23
CA PRO A 120 -10.21 40.76 -38.91
C PRO A 120 -11.53 40.16 -38.40
N LEU A 121 -11.48 39.76 -37.12
CA LEU A 121 -12.46 39.84 -36.02
C LEU A 121 -13.97 39.66 -36.30
N VAL A 122 -14.54 38.64 -35.64
CA VAL A 122 -15.91 38.66 -35.10
C VAL A 122 -15.83 38.65 -33.56
N PRO A 123 -16.55 39.51 -32.82
CA PRO A 123 -16.53 39.52 -31.36
C PRO A 123 -17.38 38.37 -30.81
N LYS A 124 -16.81 37.54 -29.93
CA LYS A 124 -17.58 36.56 -29.17
C LYS A 124 -17.18 36.59 -27.70
N ASP A 125 -18.21 36.50 -26.88
CA ASP A 125 -18.26 36.93 -25.49
C ASP A 125 -17.32 36.21 -24.52
N LYS A 126 -17.04 36.95 -23.44
CA LYS A 126 -16.17 36.67 -22.29
C LYS A 126 -16.28 35.22 -21.79
N ALA A 127 -15.22 34.45 -22.02
CA ALA A 127 -14.91 33.26 -21.21
C ALA A 127 -14.15 33.67 -19.93
N PRO A 128 -14.42 33.06 -18.77
CA PRO A 128 -13.73 33.39 -17.53
C PRO A 128 -12.23 33.05 -17.62
N SER A 129 -11.46 34.07 -17.28
CA SER A 129 -10.00 34.12 -17.25
C SER A 129 -9.37 33.00 -16.43
N LYS A 130 -8.21 32.54 -16.92
CA LYS A 130 -7.25 31.67 -16.24
C LYS A 130 -6.93 32.21 -14.84
N ARG A 131 -7.44 31.56 -13.78
CA ARG A 131 -6.85 31.68 -12.44
C ARG A 131 -5.55 30.87 -12.42
N GLY A 132 -4.47 31.54 -12.80
CA GLY A 132 -3.12 31.01 -12.66
C GLY A 132 -2.68 31.05 -11.21
N THR A 133 -2.22 29.90 -10.70
CA THR A 133 -0.99 29.65 -9.89
C THR A 133 -0.57 30.57 -8.73
N VAL A 134 -1.24 31.69 -8.46
CA VAL A 134 -0.95 32.61 -7.35
C VAL A 134 -1.63 32.15 -6.06
N ASP A 135 -2.70 31.34 -6.15
CA ASP A 135 -3.46 30.87 -4.98
C ASP A 135 -2.74 29.81 -4.13
N ALA A 136 -1.75 29.08 -4.66
CA ALA A 136 -1.14 27.98 -3.91
C ALA A 136 -0.26 28.48 -2.75
N ALA A 137 0.48 29.57 -2.96
CA ALA A 137 1.32 30.16 -1.91
C ALA A 137 0.48 30.89 -0.85
N ASP A 138 -0.62 31.54 -1.26
CA ASP A 138 -1.54 32.20 -0.34
C ASP A 138 -2.37 31.18 0.46
N PHE A 139 -2.70 30.03 -0.14
CA PHE A 139 -3.33 28.92 0.57
C PHE A 139 -2.42 28.34 1.66
N LEU A 140 -1.15 28.07 1.34
CA LEU A 140 -0.18 27.54 2.31
C LEU A 140 0.02 28.50 3.50
N LYS A 141 0.13 29.81 3.25
CA LYS A 141 0.26 30.82 4.31
C LYS A 141 -1.00 30.91 5.17
N ASN A 142 -2.17 30.80 4.56
CA ASN A 142 -3.44 30.86 5.30
C ASN A 142 -3.64 29.59 6.15
N GLU A 143 -3.25 28.42 5.62
CA GLU A 143 -3.29 27.16 6.34
C GLU A 143 -2.29 27.16 7.50
N GLU A 144 -1.05 27.62 7.29
CA GLU A 144 -0.03 27.76 8.34
C GLU A 144 -0.50 28.68 9.50
N MET A 145 -1.18 29.79 9.18
CA MET A 145 -1.78 30.68 10.19
C MET A 145 -2.88 30.00 11.01
N LEU A 146 -3.70 29.15 10.37
CA LEU A 146 -4.76 28.41 11.05
C LEU A 146 -4.19 27.36 12.01
N TRP A 147 -3.13 26.66 11.60
CA TRP A 147 -2.43 25.69 12.44
C TRP A 147 -1.71 26.36 13.62
N ALA A 148 -1.07 27.51 13.41
CA ALA A 148 -0.42 28.27 14.47
C ALA A 148 -1.43 28.75 15.54
N ASN A 149 -2.59 29.29 15.11
CA ASN A 149 -3.66 29.70 16.03
C ASN A 149 -4.26 28.52 16.80
N PHE A 150 -4.44 27.38 16.13
CA PHE A 150 -4.94 26.17 16.77
C PHE A 150 -3.96 25.67 17.85
N ALA A 151 -2.65 25.61 17.54
CA ALA A 151 -1.61 25.19 18.48
C ALA A 151 -1.50 26.15 19.67
N ALA A 152 -1.54 27.46 19.44
CA ALA A 152 -1.55 28.45 20.52
C ALA A 152 -2.75 28.26 21.45
N LYS A 153 -3.94 28.04 20.90
CA LYS A 153 -5.18 27.86 21.67
C LYS A 153 -5.20 26.55 22.47
N THR A 154 -4.64 25.47 21.93
CA THR A 154 -4.59 24.18 22.62
C THR A 154 -3.51 24.11 23.69
N LEU A 155 -2.36 24.76 23.48
CA LEU A 155 -1.26 24.76 24.45
C LEU A 155 -1.48 25.76 25.60
N HIS A 156 -2.20 26.87 25.38
CA HIS A 156 -2.38 27.90 26.40
C HIS A 156 -3.73 27.81 27.15
N SER A 157 -4.69 26.98 26.73
CA SER A 157 -5.95 26.82 27.47
C SER A 157 -5.91 25.77 28.60
N ALA A 158 -4.72 25.27 28.95
CA ALA A 158 -4.53 24.22 29.95
C ALA A 158 -3.75 24.70 31.20
N GLY A 159 -4.00 25.93 31.64
CA GLY A 159 -3.52 26.44 32.93
C GLY A 159 -4.68 27.07 33.72
N PRO A 160 -5.10 26.50 34.87
CA PRO A 160 -6.17 27.06 35.66
C PRO A 160 -5.64 28.20 36.54
N ALA A 161 -6.21 29.39 36.37
CA ALA A 161 -6.25 30.39 37.43
C ALA A 161 -7.25 29.90 38.49
N ILE A 162 -6.74 29.15 39.48
CA ILE A 162 -7.40 28.99 40.78
C ILE A 162 -6.56 29.85 41.72
N GLU A 163 -6.91 31.14 41.77
CA GLU A 163 -6.47 32.01 42.85
C GLU A 163 -7.31 31.69 44.09
N ASP A 164 -6.56 31.49 45.17
CA ASP A 164 -6.91 31.39 46.58
C ASP A 164 -8.20 32.07 47.03
N ASP A 165 -9.11 31.28 47.60
CA ASP A 165 -10.00 31.76 48.65
C ASP A 165 -10.08 30.70 49.76
N LEU A 166 -9.21 30.89 50.76
CA LEU A 166 -9.09 30.12 51.99
C LEU A 166 -10.06 30.67 53.05
N PRO A 167 -10.84 29.81 53.72
CA PRO A 167 -11.19 30.01 55.11
C PRO A 167 -10.53 28.98 56.03
N LYS A 168 -10.15 29.51 57.19
CA LYS A 168 -9.37 28.95 58.29
C LYS A 168 -9.98 27.73 58.99
N GLU A 169 -9.06 26.84 59.36
CA GLU A 169 -8.88 26.15 60.66
C GLU A 169 -10.07 25.53 61.41
N ALA A 170 -10.01 24.21 61.61
CA ALA A 170 -9.99 23.53 62.92
C ALA A 170 -9.72 22.03 62.68
N GLU A 171 -8.56 21.52 63.12
CA GLU A 171 -8.39 20.57 64.26
C GLU A 171 -8.64 19.09 63.86
N GLU A 172 -7.58 18.27 63.81
CA GLU A 172 -7.22 17.21 64.80
C GLU A 172 -8.11 15.94 64.63
N GLU A 173 -7.68 14.68 64.56
CA GLU A 173 -6.50 13.93 64.98
C GLU A 173 -6.34 12.65 64.11
N ASP A 174 -5.12 12.09 64.13
CA ASP A 174 -4.75 10.67 64.17
C ASP A 174 -5.63 9.60 63.48
N LEU A 175 -5.03 8.87 62.54
CA LEU A 175 -4.59 7.48 62.78
C LEU A 175 -3.91 6.85 61.55
N LEU A 176 -2.90 6.06 61.88
CA LEU A 176 -1.99 5.29 61.06
C LEU A 176 -2.71 4.31 60.11
N ASP A 177 -2.26 4.20 58.87
CA ASP A 177 -1.59 2.99 58.37
C ASP A 177 -1.14 3.15 56.91
N ASN A 178 0.15 2.95 56.70
CA ASN A 178 0.77 2.81 55.40
C ASN A 178 0.41 1.44 54.83
N ASP A 179 -0.37 1.38 53.76
CA ASP A 179 -0.47 0.19 52.92
C ASP A 179 -0.27 0.55 51.45
N ASP A 180 0.96 0.34 51.00
CA ASP A 180 1.47 0.59 49.66
C ASP A 180 0.99 -0.54 48.73
N SER A 181 -0.28 -0.47 48.32
CA SER A 181 -0.86 -1.32 47.27
C SER A 181 -1.43 -0.48 46.13
N MET A 182 -0.54 -0.07 45.22
CA MET A 182 -0.90 0.36 43.86
C MET A 182 -1.41 -0.86 43.06
N ALA A 183 -2.60 -1.34 43.44
CA ALA A 183 -3.39 -2.24 42.65
C ALA A 183 -3.85 -1.50 41.38
N ARG A 184 -3.34 -1.94 40.24
CA ARG A 184 -3.83 -1.57 38.92
C ARG A 184 -5.34 -1.83 38.89
N HIS A 185 -6.14 -0.77 38.84
CA HIS A 185 -7.57 -0.86 38.60
C HIS A 185 -7.81 -1.62 37.28
N PRO A 186 -8.51 -2.77 37.28
CA PRO A 186 -8.95 -3.38 36.04
C PRO A 186 -9.96 -2.43 35.38
N LEU A 187 -9.78 -2.17 34.08
CA LEU A 187 -10.75 -1.43 33.27
C LEU A 187 -12.16 -1.96 33.56
N ASN A 188 -12.98 -1.06 34.08
CA ASN A 188 -14.34 -1.36 34.49
C ASN A 188 -15.15 -1.74 33.24
N LYS A 189 -15.69 -2.97 33.20
CA LYS A 189 -16.55 -3.49 32.11
C LYS A 189 -17.72 -2.55 31.77
N ALA A 190 -18.11 -1.67 32.69
CA ALA A 190 -19.13 -0.65 32.48
C ALA A 190 -18.79 0.37 31.38
N ALA A 191 -17.50 0.69 31.15
CA ALA A 191 -17.10 1.61 30.08
C ALA A 191 -17.21 0.99 28.67
N LEU A 192 -17.19 -0.34 28.57
CA LEU A 192 -17.30 -1.06 27.29
C LEU A 192 -18.76 -1.17 26.81
N VAL A 193 -19.73 -1.16 27.74
CA VAL A 193 -21.17 -1.23 27.42
C VAL A 193 -21.69 0.10 26.85
N SER A 194 -21.10 1.23 27.27
CA SER A 194 -21.51 2.57 26.80
C SER A 194 -21.16 2.87 25.33
N MET A 195 -20.34 2.06 24.64
CA MET A 195 -20.03 2.23 23.22
C MET A 195 -20.97 1.47 22.28
N GLN A 196 -21.77 0.52 22.78
CA GLN A 196 -22.67 -0.29 21.94
C GLN A 196 -23.98 0.42 21.58
N ASP A 197 -24.41 1.42 22.35
CA ASP A 197 -25.65 2.18 22.11
C ASP A 197 -25.56 3.20 20.97
N LEU A 198 -24.38 3.46 20.41
CA LEU A 198 -24.19 4.38 19.28
C LEU A 198 -24.32 3.71 17.90
N GLY A 199 -24.71 2.43 17.83
CA GLY A 199 -24.91 1.71 16.56
C GLY A 199 -23.64 1.54 15.71
N LEU A 200 -22.48 1.88 16.26
CA LEU A 200 -21.18 1.65 15.63
C LEU A 200 -20.73 0.23 16.01
N ILE A 201 -20.92 -0.71 15.07
CA ILE A 201 -20.31 -2.03 15.12
C ILE A 201 -18.79 -1.82 15.01
N LEU A 202 -18.11 -1.68 16.14
CA LEU A 202 -16.67 -1.86 16.21
C LEU A 202 -16.38 -3.35 15.93
N PRO A 203 -15.46 -3.67 15.01
CA PRO A 203 -15.05 -5.05 14.77
C PRO A 203 -14.36 -5.59 16.03
N THR A 204 -15.13 -6.20 16.92
CA THR A 204 -14.61 -7.01 18.01
C THR A 204 -14.04 -8.27 17.41
N ALA A 205 -12.71 -8.38 17.47
CA ALA A 205 -11.87 -9.34 16.78
C ALA A 205 -11.65 -9.04 15.29
N TYR A 206 -10.37 -8.88 14.92
CA TYR A 206 -9.91 -9.32 13.62
C TYR A 206 -10.22 -10.82 13.52
N ASP A 207 -11.39 -11.14 12.96
CA ASP A 207 -11.76 -12.48 12.50
C ASP A 207 -10.85 -12.82 11.33
N GLN A 208 -9.66 -13.31 11.66
CA GLN A 208 -8.74 -13.88 10.70
C GLN A 208 -9.22 -15.29 10.35
N GLY A 209 -10.16 -15.36 9.42
CA GLY A 209 -10.23 -16.47 8.49
C GLY A 209 -10.99 -17.69 8.97
N LEU A 210 -12.33 -17.56 8.99
CA LEU A 210 -13.17 -18.62 8.44
C LEU A 210 -13.71 -18.19 7.06
N PHE A 211 -12.80 -18.03 6.09
CA PHE A 211 -13.17 -18.00 4.66
C PHE A 211 -13.64 -19.40 4.25
N ARG A 212 -14.86 -19.74 4.64
CA ARG A 212 -15.62 -20.76 3.93
C ARG A 212 -15.93 -20.17 2.56
N PHE A 213 -15.20 -20.60 1.54
CA PHE A 213 -15.65 -20.46 0.16
C PHE A 213 -17.04 -21.08 0.08
N GLN A 214 -18.08 -20.25 0.14
CA GLN A 214 -19.34 -20.62 -0.49
C GLN A 214 -18.99 -20.77 -1.97
N GLU A 215 -18.83 -22.01 -2.41
CA GLU A 215 -18.96 -22.37 -3.81
C GLU A 215 -20.32 -21.80 -4.28
N ASN A 216 -20.28 -20.60 -4.85
CA ASN A 216 -21.33 -20.11 -5.73
C ASN A 216 -21.27 -20.96 -7.01
N ARG A 217 -21.71 -22.22 -6.90
CA ARG A 217 -22.18 -22.98 -8.05
C ARG A 217 -23.41 -22.27 -8.58
N GLY A 218 -23.29 -21.70 -9.78
CA GLY A 218 -24.48 -21.36 -10.57
C GLY A 218 -24.57 -19.95 -11.14
N MET A 219 -23.50 -19.16 -11.18
CA MET A 219 -23.47 -18.08 -12.17
C MET A 219 -23.10 -18.68 -13.52
N ASN A 220 -24.14 -18.95 -14.33
CA ASN A 220 -24.04 -19.17 -15.77
C ASN A 220 -23.29 -17.98 -16.39
N THR A 221 -21.96 -18.05 -16.40
CA THR A 221 -21.16 -17.29 -17.35
C THR A 221 -21.55 -17.87 -18.70
N ASN A 222 -22.39 -17.17 -19.44
CA ASN A 222 -22.60 -17.43 -20.86
C ASN A 222 -21.20 -17.61 -21.46
N HIS A 223 -20.86 -18.86 -21.77
CA HIS A 223 -19.55 -19.22 -22.29
C HIS A 223 -19.37 -18.41 -23.56
N ASN A 224 -18.55 -17.37 -23.46
CA ASN A 224 -18.17 -16.58 -24.60
C ASN A 224 -17.55 -17.57 -25.58
N VAL A 225 -18.11 -17.72 -26.79
CA VAL A 225 -17.71 -18.75 -27.77
C VAL A 225 -16.19 -18.69 -28.02
N LEU A 226 -15.61 -17.51 -27.86
CA LEU A 226 -14.17 -17.27 -27.91
C LEU A 226 -13.39 -17.94 -26.77
N ALA A 227 -13.90 -17.91 -25.53
CA ALA A 227 -13.27 -18.57 -24.38
C ALA A 227 -13.32 -20.10 -24.51
N GLN A 228 -14.39 -20.64 -25.10
CA GLN A 228 -14.48 -22.07 -25.43
C GLN A 228 -13.47 -22.44 -26.52
N ALA A 229 -13.38 -21.65 -27.59
CA ALA A 229 -12.39 -21.85 -28.65
C ALA A 229 -10.93 -21.73 -28.15
N MET A 230 -10.68 -20.90 -27.13
CA MET A 230 -9.36 -20.81 -26.48
C MET A 230 -8.95 -22.10 -25.76
N ASN A 231 -9.92 -22.79 -25.14
CA ASN A 231 -9.65 -24.05 -24.45
C ASN A 231 -9.55 -25.21 -25.43
N ASP A 232 -10.42 -25.24 -26.45
CA ASP A 232 -10.50 -26.36 -27.39
C ASP A 232 -9.33 -26.36 -28.39
N HIS A 233 -8.88 -25.16 -28.82
CA HIS A 233 -7.86 -25.02 -29.87
C HIS A 233 -6.83 -23.91 -29.58
N PRO A 234 -6.03 -24.03 -28.51
CA PRO A 234 -5.03 -23.01 -28.15
C PRO A 234 -3.96 -22.81 -29.24
N LYS A 235 -3.65 -23.86 -30.01
CA LYS A 235 -2.64 -23.84 -31.08
C LYS A 235 -3.10 -23.09 -32.33
N ALA A 236 -4.34 -23.29 -32.76
CA ALA A 236 -4.93 -22.60 -33.92
C ALA A 236 -5.05 -21.08 -33.68
N LEU A 237 -5.36 -20.69 -32.44
CA LEU A 237 -5.36 -19.28 -32.04
C LEU A 237 -3.97 -18.65 -32.08
N MET A 238 -2.93 -19.41 -31.72
CA MET A 238 -1.56 -18.94 -31.83
C MET A 238 -1.10 -18.80 -33.28
N ASP A 239 -1.51 -19.70 -34.17
CA ASP A 239 -1.21 -19.59 -35.60
C ASP A 239 -1.92 -18.39 -36.24
N ILE A 240 -3.15 -18.05 -35.82
CA ILE A 240 -3.85 -16.84 -36.27
C ILE A 240 -3.13 -15.56 -35.78
N ILE A 241 -2.68 -15.55 -34.52
CA ILE A 241 -1.94 -14.41 -33.95
C ILE A 241 -0.60 -14.22 -34.65
N ASP A 242 0.08 -15.30 -35.00
CA ASP A 242 1.36 -15.26 -35.70
C ASP A 242 1.17 -14.87 -37.17
N ALA A 243 0.09 -15.31 -37.83
CA ALA A 243 -0.28 -14.88 -39.19
C ALA A 243 -0.66 -13.39 -39.27
N GLU A 244 -1.25 -12.81 -38.22
CA GLU A 244 -1.57 -11.37 -38.13
C GLU A 244 -0.32 -10.48 -37.91
N VAL A 245 0.87 -11.05 -37.64
CA VAL A 245 2.11 -10.26 -37.48
C VAL A 245 2.55 -9.60 -38.79
N ASP A 246 2.21 -10.22 -39.92
CA ASP A 246 2.65 -9.77 -41.26
C ASP A 246 1.59 -8.95 -42.00
N CYS A 247 0.38 -8.81 -41.44
CA CYS A 247 -0.62 -7.90 -42.01
C CYS A 247 -0.32 -6.45 -41.60
N GLU A 248 -0.06 -5.61 -42.60
CA GLU A 248 0.08 -4.16 -42.52
C GLU A 248 -0.85 -3.54 -41.47
N PRO A 249 -0.37 -2.59 -40.64
CA PRO A 249 -1.13 -2.02 -39.54
C PRO A 249 -2.44 -1.41 -40.06
N SER A 250 -3.53 -2.16 -39.87
CA SER A 250 -4.88 -1.72 -40.19
C SER A 250 -5.11 -0.36 -39.55
N MET A 251 -5.28 0.64 -40.42
CA MET A 251 -5.50 2.06 -40.10
C MET A 251 -6.36 2.21 -38.85
N SER A 252 -5.75 2.64 -37.75
CA SER A 252 -6.49 3.06 -36.57
C SER A 252 -7.38 4.25 -36.95
N ALA A 253 -8.64 4.23 -36.48
CA ALA A 253 -9.54 5.35 -36.65
C ALA A 253 -8.85 6.66 -36.24
N PRO A 254 -8.97 7.76 -37.01
CA PRO A 254 -8.14 8.97 -36.86
C PRO A 254 -8.10 9.64 -35.46
N ASN A 255 -8.99 9.26 -34.53
CA ASN A 255 -9.13 9.90 -33.21
C ASN A 255 -8.98 8.93 -32.00
N ASP A 256 -8.50 7.70 -32.17
CA ASP A 256 -8.32 6.77 -31.04
C ASP A 256 -6.97 6.98 -30.33
N PHE A 257 -6.89 8.06 -29.54
CA PHE A 257 -5.70 8.41 -28.75
C PHE A 257 -5.65 7.62 -27.43
N ARG A 258 -5.33 6.33 -27.52
CA ARG A 258 -4.98 5.50 -26.36
C ARG A 258 -3.45 5.35 -26.30
N PRO A 259 -2.75 5.95 -25.33
CA PRO A 259 -1.28 6.07 -25.33
C PRO A 259 -0.54 4.72 -25.37
N ASN A 260 -1.17 3.61 -25.00
CA ASN A 260 -0.56 2.27 -25.05
C ASN A 260 -0.76 1.52 -26.37
N ARG A 261 -1.45 2.10 -27.36
CA ARG A 261 -1.74 1.42 -28.65
C ARG A 261 -0.61 1.54 -29.67
N ALA A 262 0.21 2.59 -29.58
CA ALA A 262 1.30 2.88 -30.53
C ALA A 262 2.66 2.24 -30.18
N MET A 263 2.73 1.34 -29.19
CA MET A 263 3.98 0.60 -28.96
C MET A 263 4.24 -0.35 -30.13
N LYS A 264 5.10 0.09 -31.07
CA LYS A 264 5.56 -0.64 -32.27
C LYS A 264 6.19 -2.02 -31.99
N ARG A 265 6.26 -2.46 -30.73
CA ARG A 265 6.81 -3.75 -30.28
C ARG A 265 6.03 -4.32 -29.09
N SER A 266 4.69 -4.25 -29.13
CA SER A 266 3.86 -4.93 -28.13
C SER A 266 4.16 -6.44 -28.19
N THR A 267 4.72 -6.99 -27.12
CA THR A 267 5.07 -8.41 -27.00
C THR A 267 3.84 -9.29 -27.23
N ARG A 268 4.07 -10.54 -27.66
CA ARG A 268 3.02 -11.54 -27.92
C ARG A 268 2.03 -11.66 -26.75
N THR A 269 2.54 -11.64 -25.51
CA THR A 269 1.75 -11.67 -24.28
C THR A 269 0.88 -10.42 -24.12
N ALA A 270 1.39 -9.22 -24.43
CA ALA A 270 0.62 -7.99 -24.36
C ALA A 270 -0.51 -7.93 -25.42
N LYS A 271 -0.35 -8.59 -26.57
CA LYS A 271 -1.43 -8.76 -27.57
C LYS A 271 -2.50 -9.73 -27.08
N VAL A 272 -2.10 -10.88 -26.51
CA VAL A 272 -3.02 -11.86 -25.92
C VAL A 272 -3.81 -11.23 -24.78
N VAL A 273 -3.15 -10.56 -23.83
CA VAL A 273 -3.80 -9.86 -22.70
C VAL A 273 -4.83 -8.81 -23.17
N ARG A 274 -4.57 -8.12 -24.28
CA ARG A 274 -5.52 -7.17 -24.88
C ARG A 274 -6.70 -7.87 -25.57
N ARG A 275 -6.46 -8.99 -26.26
CA ARG A 275 -7.49 -9.73 -27.02
C ARG A 275 -8.39 -10.55 -26.11
N THR A 276 -7.87 -11.05 -24.99
CA THR A 276 -8.64 -11.86 -24.03
C THR A 276 -9.43 -11.02 -23.03
N GLY A 277 -9.13 -9.73 -22.90
CA GLY A 277 -9.89 -8.80 -22.05
C GLY A 277 -9.75 -9.06 -20.53
N VAL A 278 -8.82 -9.93 -20.12
CA VAL A 278 -8.76 -10.51 -18.77
C VAL A 278 -8.32 -9.52 -17.68
N PHE A 279 -7.81 -8.34 -18.01
CA PHE A 279 -7.13 -7.47 -17.02
C PHE A 279 -7.67 -6.05 -16.83
N ASN A 280 -8.88 -5.72 -17.28
CA ASN A 280 -9.48 -4.43 -16.91
C ASN A 280 -10.91 -4.65 -16.45
N SER A 281 -11.06 -5.05 -15.19
CA SER A 281 -12.32 -4.78 -14.48
C SER A 281 -12.49 -3.26 -14.41
N THR A 282 -13.13 -2.67 -15.43
CA THR A 282 -13.37 -1.22 -15.47
C THR A 282 -14.49 -0.81 -14.53
N THR A 283 -15.16 -1.75 -13.85
CA THR A 283 -16.26 -1.47 -12.92
C THR A 283 -15.91 -0.41 -11.88
N PHE A 284 -14.70 -0.45 -11.29
CA PHE A 284 -14.29 0.58 -10.33
C PHE A 284 -14.07 1.93 -11.00
N ARG A 285 -13.45 1.95 -12.18
CA ARG A 285 -13.26 3.18 -12.97
C ARG A 285 -14.61 3.77 -13.38
N ASP A 286 -15.50 2.95 -13.90
CA ASP A 286 -16.82 3.33 -14.39
C ASP A 286 -17.70 3.84 -13.24
N LYS A 287 -17.57 3.23 -12.06
CA LYS A 287 -18.20 3.72 -10.83
C LYS A 287 -17.71 5.12 -10.46
N VAL A 288 -16.40 5.34 -10.43
CA VAL A 288 -15.80 6.67 -10.14
C VAL A 288 -16.24 7.72 -11.17
N MET A 289 -16.26 7.35 -12.46
CA MET A 289 -16.72 8.26 -13.51
C MET A 289 -18.21 8.59 -13.37
N LYS A 290 -19.05 7.60 -13.01
CA LYS A 290 -20.48 7.79 -12.77
C LYS A 290 -20.74 8.67 -11.53
N ASP A 291 -19.99 8.47 -10.46
CA ASP A 291 -20.08 9.26 -9.23
C ASP A 291 -19.67 10.71 -9.48
N ARG A 292 -18.61 10.93 -10.28
CA ARG A 292 -18.20 12.27 -10.74
C ARG A 292 -19.29 12.94 -11.58
N LEU A 293 -19.86 12.22 -12.54
CA LEU A 293 -20.90 12.76 -13.42
C LEU A 293 -22.19 13.10 -12.63
N ARG A 294 -22.49 12.33 -11.59
CA ARG A 294 -23.57 12.60 -10.65
C ARG A 294 -23.32 13.88 -9.83
N LEU A 295 -22.08 14.13 -9.41
CA LEU A 295 -21.69 15.39 -8.76
C LEU A 295 -21.83 16.58 -9.70
N GLU A 296 -21.41 16.44 -10.96
CA GLU A 296 -21.52 17.50 -11.98
C GLU A 296 -22.98 17.84 -12.33
N GLN A 297 -23.90 16.88 -12.24
CA GLN A 297 -25.34 17.08 -12.47
C GLN A 297 -26.10 17.67 -11.28
N GLY A 298 -25.39 18.23 -10.28
CA GLY A 298 -26.02 18.78 -9.08
C GLY A 298 -26.48 17.70 -8.10
N GLY A 299 -25.83 16.54 -8.10
CA GLY A 299 -25.99 15.53 -7.07
C GLY A 299 -25.77 16.17 -5.70
N LYS A 300 -26.67 15.87 -4.76
CA LYS A 300 -26.60 16.40 -3.38
C LYS A 300 -25.20 16.12 -2.83
N THR A 301 -24.46 17.19 -2.52
CA THR A 301 -23.23 17.08 -1.74
C THR A 301 -23.56 16.38 -0.43
N ALA A 302 -22.63 15.56 0.07
CA ALA A 302 -22.78 14.87 1.35
C ALA A 302 -23.32 15.84 2.40
N THR A 303 -24.30 15.40 3.18
CA THR A 303 -24.90 16.24 4.22
C THR A 303 -23.81 16.68 5.21
N PRO A 304 -23.92 17.85 5.86
CA PRO A 304 -22.92 18.29 6.84
C PRO A 304 -22.65 17.26 7.95
N GLN A 305 -23.65 16.45 8.31
CA GLN A 305 -23.50 15.35 9.26
C GLN A 305 -22.59 14.22 8.72
N GLU A 306 -22.78 13.82 7.47
CA GLU A 306 -21.90 12.82 6.81
C GLU A 306 -20.48 13.34 6.66
N GLN A 307 -20.31 14.63 6.37
CA GLN A 307 -18.98 15.26 6.30
C GLN A 307 -18.28 15.26 7.66
N ASN A 308 -19.01 15.62 8.73
CA ASN A 308 -18.47 15.59 10.09
C ASN A 308 -18.14 14.17 10.56
N ALA A 309 -18.97 13.19 10.21
CA ALA A 309 -18.70 11.78 10.51
C ALA A 309 -17.45 11.27 9.76
N ALA A 310 -17.33 11.58 8.47
CA ALA A 310 -16.17 11.25 7.67
C ALA A 310 -14.89 11.92 8.23
N ALA A 311 -14.97 13.20 8.58
CA ALA A 311 -13.87 13.93 9.19
C ALA A 311 -13.41 13.31 10.52
N SER A 312 -14.37 12.90 11.37
CA SER A 312 -14.07 12.20 12.64
C SER A 312 -13.33 10.88 12.41
N ILE A 313 -13.78 10.07 11.44
CA ILE A 313 -13.13 8.80 11.08
C ILE A 313 -11.70 9.04 10.59
N ILE A 314 -11.50 10.04 9.74
CA ILE A 314 -10.17 10.41 9.23
C ILE A 314 -9.26 10.83 10.39
N GLN A 315 -9.76 11.66 11.32
CA GLN A 315 -8.99 12.10 12.48
C GLN A 315 -8.60 10.95 13.41
N ILE A 316 -9.53 10.02 13.68
CA ILE A 316 -9.25 8.83 14.50
C ILE A 316 -8.18 7.96 13.83
N THR A 317 -8.34 7.71 12.53
CA THR A 317 -7.38 6.91 11.75
C THR A 317 -5.99 7.55 11.75
N TRP A 318 -5.92 8.87 11.56
CA TRP A 318 -4.68 9.62 11.59
C TRP A 318 -4.00 9.59 12.96
N ARG A 319 -4.76 9.77 14.05
CA ARG A 319 -4.21 9.68 15.42
C ARG A 319 -3.67 8.29 15.74
N ASN A 320 -4.38 7.24 15.31
CA ASN A 320 -3.91 5.86 15.48
C ASN A 320 -2.64 5.59 14.68
N TRP A 321 -2.57 6.06 13.43
CA TRP A 321 -1.37 5.95 12.60
C TRP A 321 -0.19 6.74 13.19
N HIS A 322 -0.43 7.95 13.67
CA HIS A 322 0.59 8.76 14.33
C HIS A 322 1.14 8.08 15.60
N LYS A 323 0.26 7.50 16.42
CA LYS A 323 0.66 6.70 17.59
C LYS A 323 1.51 5.50 17.17
N TYR A 324 1.11 4.77 16.13
CA TYR A 324 1.90 3.68 15.57
C TYR A 324 3.29 4.15 15.14
N LEU A 325 3.41 5.29 14.46
CA LEU A 325 4.70 5.86 14.07
C LEU A 325 5.56 6.21 15.28
N GLN A 326 4.99 6.73 16.35
CA GLN A 326 5.72 7.03 17.58
C GLN A 326 6.24 5.75 18.25
N GLU A 327 5.37 4.74 18.40
CA GLU A 327 5.70 3.45 18.99
C GLU A 327 6.75 2.67 18.17
N ASN A 328 6.79 2.86 16.85
CA ASN A 328 7.71 2.16 15.94
C ASN A 328 8.81 3.05 15.37
N SER A 329 9.04 4.22 15.98
CA SER A 329 9.98 5.23 15.47
C SER A 329 11.43 4.73 15.37
N GLU A 330 11.88 3.92 16.34
CA GLU A 330 13.20 3.31 16.32
C GLU A 330 13.36 2.33 15.13
N TRP A 331 12.38 1.43 14.94
CA TRP A 331 12.41 0.46 13.85
C TRP A 331 12.38 1.12 12.47
N ILE A 332 11.55 2.15 12.29
CA ILE A 332 11.50 2.94 11.05
C ILE A 332 12.86 3.60 10.78
N THR A 333 13.48 4.16 11.82
CA THR A 333 14.79 4.83 11.71
C THR A 333 15.90 3.85 11.35
N VAL A 334 15.95 2.68 11.99
CA VAL A 334 16.92 1.63 11.68
C VAL A 334 16.74 1.13 10.26
N THR A 335 15.49 0.89 9.83
CA THR A 335 15.19 0.44 8.46
C THR A 335 15.63 1.48 7.44
N TRP A 336 15.35 2.76 7.70
CA TRP A 336 15.80 3.86 6.85
C TRP A 336 17.33 3.96 6.76
N ILE A 337 18.05 3.83 7.88
CA ILE A 337 19.53 3.81 7.89
C ILE A 337 20.07 2.63 7.06
N CYS A 338 19.50 1.44 7.22
CA CYS A 338 19.90 0.25 6.46
C CYS A 338 19.66 0.43 4.95
N ASP A 339 18.52 1.01 4.56
CA ASP A 339 18.18 1.26 3.16
C ASP A 339 19.15 2.28 2.52
N VAL A 340 19.45 3.37 3.22
CA VAL A 340 20.43 4.38 2.78
C VAL A 340 21.86 3.80 2.71
N ALA A 341 22.22 2.92 3.66
CA ALA A 341 23.51 2.24 3.64
C ALA A 341 23.62 1.29 2.44
N ALA A 342 22.56 0.55 2.13
CA ALA A 342 22.49 -0.29 0.94
C ALA A 342 22.58 0.56 -0.33
N GLU A 343 21.81 1.64 -0.45
CA GLU A 343 21.86 2.51 -1.64
C GLU A 343 23.28 3.05 -1.92
N ARG A 344 24.05 3.38 -0.88
CA ARG A 344 25.45 3.84 -1.02
C ARG A 344 26.42 2.76 -1.50
N GLU A 345 26.18 1.50 -1.15
CA GLU A 345 27.02 0.39 -1.60
C GLU A 345 26.77 0.04 -3.08
N TRP A 346 25.61 0.43 -3.62
CA TRP A 346 25.19 0.11 -5.00
C TRP A 346 25.51 1.20 -6.01
N ILE A 347 25.98 2.37 -5.59
CA ILE A 347 26.40 3.46 -6.48
C ILE A 347 27.94 3.48 -6.52
N PRO A 348 28.57 2.86 -7.55
CA PRO A 348 30.03 2.78 -7.67
C PRO A 348 30.71 4.11 -8.02
#